data_AF-A0A559IID0-F1
#
_entry.id   AF-A0A559IID0-F1
#
_cell.length_a   1.000
_cell.length_b   1.000
_cell.length_c   1.000
_cell.angle_alpha   90.00
_cell.angle_beta   90.00
_cell.angle_gamma   90.00
#
_symmetry.space_group_name_H-M   'P 1'
#
loop_
_entity.id
_entity.type
_entity.pdbx_description
1 polymer ?
#
loop_
_entity_poly.entity_id
_entity_poly.type
_entity_poly.pdbx_seq_one_letter_code
_entity_poly.pdbx_strand_id
1 'polypeptide(L)'
;MSTENHAKKPYSLNSELVESVTRDLLKKRGIELEHIAELVLFLQQKYYPELTLDYCKYSVDQVLRKREVQNAILTGIQLDMMAEEGKLIPVLQEMVENDEGLYGVDEILAFSIVNVYGSIGFTNFGYVDKMKAGVLERLNDKSDGQIHTFLDDIVGAIAAAASSRIAHRKQAEREEDMEHMRQLAELQAAATKAQLES
;
A
#
# COMPACT_ATOMS: atom_id res chain seq x y z
N MET A 1 -51.51 10.66 18.01
CA MET A 1 -50.30 10.66 17.16
C MET A 1 -49.16 11.16 18.00
N SER A 2 -48.40 10.23 18.59
CA SER A 2 -47.23 10.54 19.43
C SER A 2 -46.01 10.51 18.51
N THR A 3 -45.49 11.67 18.14
CA THR A 3 -44.21 11.77 17.44
C THR A 3 -43.09 11.58 18.46
N GLU A 4 -42.63 10.35 18.64
CA GLU A 4 -41.40 10.09 19.39
C GLU A 4 -40.21 10.58 18.57
N ASN A 5 -39.64 11.70 19.03
CA ASN A 5 -38.40 12.25 18.52
C ASN A 5 -37.24 11.34 18.97
N HIS A 6 -36.95 10.29 18.20
CA HIS A 6 -35.79 9.43 18.42
C HIS A 6 -34.51 10.21 18.06
N ALA A 7 -33.91 10.88 19.05
CA ALA A 7 -32.57 11.41 18.92
C ALA A 7 -31.61 10.27 18.56
N LYS A 8 -31.14 10.22 17.31
CA LYS A 8 -30.14 9.24 16.86
C LYS A 8 -28.93 9.34 17.78
N LYS A 9 -28.52 8.21 18.37
CA LYS A 9 -27.27 8.11 19.12
C LYS A 9 -26.11 8.61 18.26
N PRO A 10 -25.09 9.27 18.83
CA PRO A 10 -23.90 9.68 18.08
C PRO A 10 -23.23 8.44 17.49
N TYR A 11 -22.94 8.49 16.20
CA TYR A 11 -22.30 7.40 15.46
C TYR A 11 -20.80 7.33 15.79
N SER A 12 -20.29 6.13 16.03
CA SER A 12 -18.86 5.86 16.16
C SER A 12 -18.55 4.49 15.57
N LEU A 13 -17.48 4.42 14.78
CA LEU A 13 -17.00 3.19 14.16
C LEU A 13 -15.72 2.73 14.90
N ASN A 14 -15.67 1.46 15.28
CA ASN A 14 -14.49 0.88 15.92
C ASN A 14 -13.35 0.77 14.91
N SER A 15 -12.30 1.56 15.12
CA SER A 15 -11.13 1.65 14.24
C SER A 15 -10.25 0.40 14.26
N GLU A 16 -10.10 -0.23 15.42
CA GLU A 16 -9.33 -1.47 15.57
C GLU A 16 -10.03 -2.63 14.88
N LEU A 17 -11.37 -2.68 14.98
CA LEU A 17 -12.18 -3.66 14.27
C LEU A 17 -12.00 -3.50 12.75
N VAL A 18 -12.07 -2.28 12.24
CA VAL A 18 -11.83 -2.01 10.80
C VAL A 18 -10.47 -2.55 10.36
N GLU A 19 -9.39 -2.22 11.08
CA GLU A 19 -8.06 -2.71 10.74
C GLU A 19 -7.98 -4.25 10.78
N SER A 20 -8.51 -4.88 11.83
CA SER A 20 -8.48 -6.34 11.97
C SER A 20 -9.23 -7.03 10.82
N VAL A 21 -10.42 -6.55 10.47
CA VAL A 21 -11.24 -7.10 9.38
C VAL A 21 -10.54 -6.90 8.03
N THR A 22 -9.93 -5.74 7.79
CA THR A 22 -9.15 -5.50 6.57
C THR A 22 -8.04 -6.53 6.38
N ARG A 23 -7.26 -6.81 7.44
CA ARG A 23 -6.16 -7.78 7.39
C ARG A 23 -6.65 -9.20 7.22
N ASP A 24 -7.71 -9.58 7.93
CA ASP A 24 -8.34 -10.89 7.78
C ASP A 24 -8.88 -11.09 6.36
N LEU A 25 -9.41 -10.04 5.75
CA LEU A 25 -9.94 -10.09 4.40
C LEU A 25 -8.83 -10.33 3.37
N LEU A 26 -7.70 -9.63 3.46
CA LEU A 26 -6.51 -9.91 2.63
C LEU A 26 -6.06 -11.38 2.76
N LYS A 27 -5.95 -11.88 4.00
CA LYS A 27 -5.56 -13.28 4.25
C LYS A 27 -6.55 -14.28 3.68
N LYS A 28 -7.86 -14.01 3.81
CA LYS A 28 -8.92 -14.86 3.23
C LYS A 28 -8.83 -14.91 1.70
N ARG A 29 -8.36 -13.85 1.05
CA ARG A 29 -8.06 -13.83 -0.40
C ARG A 29 -6.65 -14.35 -0.72
N GLY A 30 -5.98 -15.00 0.24
CA GLY A 30 -4.66 -15.59 0.06
C GLY A 30 -3.51 -14.58 -0.01
N ILE A 31 -3.68 -13.37 0.51
CA ILE A 31 -2.63 -12.34 0.55
C ILE A 31 -2.05 -12.23 1.95
N GLU A 32 -0.81 -12.71 2.10
CA GLU A 32 0.02 -12.49 3.27
C GLU A 32 0.89 -11.24 3.10
N LEU A 33 1.35 -10.68 4.24
CA LEU A 33 2.16 -9.46 4.27
C LEU A 33 3.47 -9.65 3.49
N GLU A 34 4.04 -10.84 3.58
CA GLU A 34 5.25 -11.27 2.91
C GLU A 34 5.14 -11.14 1.38
N HIS A 35 4.01 -11.54 0.79
CA HIS A 35 3.78 -11.43 -0.66
C HIS A 35 3.88 -10.00 -1.16
N ILE A 36 3.32 -9.05 -0.40
CA ILE A 36 3.38 -7.62 -0.75
C ILE A 36 4.81 -7.10 -0.53
N ALA A 37 5.47 -7.52 0.54
CA ALA A 37 6.83 -7.12 0.84
C ALA A 37 7.85 -7.59 -0.21
N GLU A 38 7.63 -8.75 -0.83
CA GLU A 38 8.43 -9.23 -1.96
C GLU A 38 8.30 -8.31 -3.18
N LEU A 39 7.10 -7.78 -3.47
CA LEU A 39 6.91 -6.77 -4.52
C LEU A 39 7.66 -5.47 -4.18
N VAL A 40 7.59 -5.03 -2.93
CA VAL A 40 8.33 -3.83 -2.48
C VAL A 40 9.84 -4.05 -2.65
N LEU A 41 10.34 -5.21 -2.25
CA LEU A 41 11.76 -5.56 -2.42
C LEU A 41 12.14 -5.54 -3.90
N PHE A 42 11.34 -6.18 -4.77
CA PHE A 42 11.53 -6.16 -6.21
C PHE A 42 11.61 -4.74 -6.79
N LEU A 43 10.72 -3.84 -6.34
CA LEU A 43 10.67 -2.45 -6.80
C LEU A 43 11.89 -1.61 -6.33
N GLN A 44 12.40 -1.89 -5.13
CA GLN A 44 13.36 -1.01 -4.45
C GLN A 44 14.80 -1.53 -4.42
N GLN A 45 15.03 -2.83 -4.61
CA GLN A 45 16.34 -3.46 -4.43
C GLN A 45 17.43 -2.90 -5.35
N LYS A 46 17.07 -2.41 -6.55
CA LYS A 46 18.03 -1.75 -7.46
C LYS A 46 18.53 -0.41 -6.94
N TYR A 47 17.74 0.28 -6.11
CA TYR A 47 18.08 1.57 -5.52
C TYR A 47 18.75 1.40 -4.15
N TYR A 48 18.33 0.40 -3.40
CA TYR A 48 18.81 0.10 -2.04
C TYR A 48 19.23 -1.38 -1.94
N PRO A 49 20.47 -1.73 -2.34
CA PRO A 49 20.92 -3.12 -2.35
C PRO A 49 20.91 -3.81 -0.98
N GLU A 50 21.03 -3.03 0.09
CA GLU A 50 20.99 -3.50 1.48
C GLU A 50 19.57 -3.64 2.06
N LEU A 51 18.54 -3.36 1.25
CA LEU A 51 17.15 -3.46 1.67
C LEU A 51 16.78 -4.90 2.00
N THR A 52 16.21 -5.09 3.19
CA THR A 52 15.78 -6.40 3.68
C THR A 52 14.28 -6.59 3.52
N LEU A 53 13.86 -7.85 3.39
CA LEU A 53 12.44 -8.20 3.35
C LEU A 53 11.69 -7.74 4.61
N ASP A 54 12.31 -7.83 5.79
CA ASP A 54 11.70 -7.38 7.05
C ASP A 54 11.43 -5.88 7.05
N TYR A 55 12.32 -5.06 6.48
CA TYR A 55 12.09 -3.62 6.35
C TYR A 55 10.97 -3.31 5.34
N CYS A 56 10.86 -4.11 4.27
CA CYS A 56 9.73 -4.05 3.36
C CYS A 56 8.42 -4.39 4.07
N LYS A 57 8.36 -5.49 4.84
CA LYS A 57 7.19 -5.89 5.64
C LYS A 57 6.79 -4.79 6.62
N TYR A 58 7.75 -4.20 7.31
CA TYR A 58 7.50 -3.06 8.18
C TYR A 58 6.86 -1.89 7.42
N SER A 59 7.37 -1.57 6.24
CA SER A 59 6.81 -0.49 5.41
C SER A 59 5.40 -0.79 4.92
N VAL A 60 5.12 -2.03 4.50
CA VAL A 60 3.77 -2.48 4.15
C VAL A 60 2.82 -2.39 5.36
N ASP A 61 3.26 -2.80 6.55
CA ASP A 61 2.46 -2.68 7.77
C ASP A 61 2.06 -1.23 8.07
N GLN A 62 2.97 -0.28 7.83
CA GLN A 62 2.68 1.15 8.02
C GLN A 62 1.65 1.69 7.03
N VAL A 63 1.63 1.16 5.79
CA VAL A 63 0.61 1.50 4.79
C VAL A 63 -0.75 0.94 5.22
N LEU A 64 -0.82 -0.32 5.66
CA LEU A 64 -2.07 -0.99 6.08
C LEU A 64 -2.72 -0.37 7.32
N ARG A 65 -1.98 0.37 8.15
CA ARG A 65 -2.52 1.13 9.29
C ARG A 65 -3.31 2.38 8.90
N LYS A 66 -3.23 2.82 7.64
CA LYS A 66 -3.87 4.05 7.17
C LYS A 66 -5.35 3.79 6.89
N ARG A 67 -6.23 4.64 7.42
CA ARG A 67 -7.69 4.48 7.25
C ARG A 67 -8.13 4.54 5.79
N GLU A 68 -7.55 5.44 5.00
CA GLU A 68 -7.88 5.53 3.55
C GLU A 68 -7.54 4.24 2.82
N VAL A 69 -6.40 3.62 3.14
CA VAL A 69 -6.00 2.32 2.60
C VAL A 69 -6.96 1.22 3.04
N GLN A 70 -7.33 1.18 4.31
CA GLN A 70 -8.30 0.20 4.84
C GLN A 70 -9.65 0.31 4.14
N ASN A 71 -10.12 1.53 3.90
CA ASN A 71 -11.38 1.78 3.18
C ASN A 71 -11.31 1.27 1.74
N ALA A 72 -10.20 1.51 1.04
CA ALA A 72 -9.99 1.03 -0.32
C ALA A 72 -9.98 -0.51 -0.38
N ILE A 73 -9.21 -1.16 0.51
CA ILE A 73 -9.14 -2.63 0.59
C ILE A 73 -10.52 -3.24 0.85
N LEU A 74 -11.24 -2.74 1.85
CA LEU A 74 -12.57 -3.25 2.19
C LEU A 74 -13.56 -3.07 1.04
N THR A 75 -13.50 -1.94 0.34
CA THR A 75 -14.42 -1.64 -0.77
C THR A 75 -14.12 -2.52 -1.99
N GLY A 76 -12.86 -2.59 -2.41
CA GLY A 76 -12.48 -3.35 -3.60
C GLY A 76 -12.70 -4.85 -3.43
N ILE A 77 -12.22 -5.44 -2.32
CA ILE A 77 -12.43 -6.87 -2.08
C ILE A 77 -13.93 -7.20 -1.92
N GLN A 78 -14.73 -6.30 -1.33
CA GLN A 78 -16.17 -6.52 -1.26
C GLN A 78 -16.82 -6.55 -2.65
N LEU A 79 -16.36 -5.74 -3.60
CA LEU A 79 -16.84 -5.76 -4.98
C LEU A 79 -16.42 -7.04 -5.71
N ASP A 80 -15.17 -7.48 -5.54
CA ASP A 80 -14.69 -8.77 -6.05
C ASP A 80 -15.56 -9.94 -5.54
N MET A 81 -15.83 -9.99 -4.23
CA MET A 81 -16.67 -11.03 -3.63
C MET A 81 -18.11 -10.97 -4.12
N MET A 82 -18.66 -9.77 -4.32
CA MET A 82 -20.03 -9.63 -4.84
C MET A 82 -20.14 -10.04 -6.30
N ALA A 83 -19.10 -9.78 -7.10
CA ALA A 83 -19.01 -10.30 -8.46
C ALA A 83 -18.95 -11.83 -8.43
N GLU A 84 -18.14 -12.41 -7.54
CA GLU A 84 -17.97 -13.88 -7.43
C GLU A 84 -19.28 -14.57 -7.05
N GLU A 85 -20.10 -13.91 -6.24
CA GLU A 85 -21.43 -14.38 -5.85
C GLU A 85 -22.55 -14.04 -6.87
N GLY A 86 -22.25 -13.35 -7.98
CA GLY A 86 -23.23 -12.95 -8.99
C GLY A 86 -24.26 -11.92 -8.49
N LYS A 87 -23.88 -11.08 -7.51
CA LYS A 87 -24.79 -10.16 -6.80
C LYS A 87 -24.72 -8.71 -7.31
N LEU A 88 -23.87 -8.43 -8.30
CA LEU A 88 -23.83 -7.11 -8.92
C LEU A 88 -24.96 -6.96 -9.95
N ILE A 89 -25.30 -5.72 -10.28
CA ILE A 89 -26.25 -5.47 -11.38
C ILE A 89 -25.66 -5.98 -12.71
N PRO A 90 -26.47 -6.45 -13.68
CA PRO A 90 -25.96 -7.23 -14.81
C PRO A 90 -24.80 -6.60 -15.59
N VAL A 91 -24.85 -5.30 -15.87
CA VAL A 91 -23.78 -4.62 -16.63
C VAL A 91 -22.49 -4.51 -15.81
N LEU A 92 -22.59 -4.25 -14.51
CA LEU A 92 -21.43 -4.15 -13.62
C LEU A 92 -20.85 -5.53 -13.31
N GLN A 93 -21.71 -6.55 -13.20
CA GLN A 93 -21.32 -7.95 -13.06
C GLN A 93 -20.36 -8.35 -14.18
N GLU A 94 -20.78 -8.14 -15.43
CA GLU A 94 -19.96 -8.47 -16.60
C GLU A 94 -18.63 -7.69 -16.61
N MET A 95 -18.65 -6.39 -16.28
CA MET A 95 -17.43 -5.57 -16.25
C MET A 95 -16.42 -6.05 -15.21
N VAL A 96 -16.87 -6.32 -13.98
CA VAL A 96 -15.99 -6.71 -12.88
C VAL A 96 -15.55 -8.16 -13.03
N GLU A 97 -16.46 -9.09 -13.33
CA GLU A 97 -16.14 -10.52 -13.46
C GLU A 97 -15.15 -10.81 -14.58
N ASN A 98 -15.27 -10.11 -15.71
CA ASN A 98 -14.36 -10.29 -16.82
C ASN A 98 -13.10 -9.45 -16.71
N ASP A 99 -13.03 -8.51 -15.75
CA ASP A 99 -11.95 -7.53 -15.64
C ASP A 99 -11.78 -6.81 -17.01
N GLU A 100 -12.83 -6.09 -17.36
CA GLU A 100 -12.98 -5.38 -18.64
C GLU A 100 -11.97 -4.23 -18.72
N GLY A 101 -11.06 -4.25 -19.69
CA GLY A 101 -9.97 -3.27 -19.77
C GLY A 101 -10.37 -1.80 -20.00
N LEU A 102 -11.66 -1.49 -20.22
CA LEU A 102 -12.18 -0.11 -20.20
C LEU A 102 -12.92 0.26 -18.90
N TYR A 103 -13.11 -0.69 -18.00
CA TYR A 103 -13.55 -0.46 -16.63
C TYR A 103 -12.32 -0.08 -15.82
N GLY A 104 -12.21 1.20 -15.45
CA GLY A 104 -11.02 1.73 -14.79
C GLY A 104 -11.22 2.13 -13.33
N VAL A 105 -12.19 1.54 -12.63
CA VAL A 105 -12.61 2.01 -11.29
C VAL A 105 -11.75 1.41 -10.18
N ASP A 106 -11.30 0.19 -10.40
CA ASP A 106 -10.25 -0.55 -9.71
C ASP A 106 -8.95 0.27 -9.63
N GLU A 107 -8.42 0.80 -10.73
CA GLU A 107 -7.20 1.61 -10.70
C GLU A 107 -7.43 2.95 -9.99
N ILE A 108 -8.63 3.53 -10.13
CA ILE A 108 -8.98 4.77 -9.41
C ILE A 108 -8.98 4.51 -7.89
N LEU A 109 -9.50 3.36 -7.46
CA LEU A 109 -9.44 2.96 -6.05
C LEU A 109 -7.99 2.68 -5.62
N ALA A 110 -7.20 2.02 -6.47
CA ALA A 110 -5.78 1.77 -6.25
C ALA A 110 -4.99 3.08 -6.10
N PHE A 111 -5.27 4.09 -6.93
CA PHE A 111 -4.66 5.41 -6.80
C PHE A 111 -4.95 6.10 -5.47
N SER A 112 -6.10 5.84 -4.84
CA SER A 112 -6.37 6.37 -3.50
C SER A 112 -5.36 5.86 -2.47
N ILE A 113 -4.91 4.60 -2.60
CA ILE A 113 -3.86 4.00 -1.75
C ILE A 113 -2.51 4.65 -2.05
N VAL A 114 -2.14 4.75 -3.33
CA VAL A 114 -0.85 5.30 -3.75
C VAL A 114 -0.70 6.76 -3.27
N ASN A 115 -1.76 7.56 -3.39
CA ASN A 115 -1.77 8.96 -3.00
C ASN A 115 -1.46 9.20 -1.51
N VAL A 116 -1.71 8.24 -0.63
CA VAL A 116 -1.37 8.36 0.80
C VAL A 116 0.14 8.60 1.01
N TYR A 117 0.97 8.13 0.08
CA TYR A 117 2.43 8.34 0.09
C TYR A 117 2.93 9.18 -1.09
N GLY A 118 2.02 9.80 -1.84
CA GLY A 118 2.32 10.79 -2.87
C GLY A 118 2.67 10.21 -4.25
N SER A 119 2.88 11.13 -5.19
CA SER A 119 2.95 10.84 -6.64
C SER A 119 4.15 10.00 -7.08
N ILE A 120 5.20 9.89 -6.25
CA ILE A 120 6.36 9.03 -6.52
C ILE A 120 5.93 7.56 -6.63
N GLY A 121 4.86 7.18 -5.93
CA GLY A 121 4.31 5.83 -6.03
C GLY A 121 3.63 5.53 -7.36
N PHE A 122 3.23 6.52 -8.17
CA PHE A 122 2.47 6.27 -9.41
C PHE A 122 3.26 5.48 -10.44
N THR A 123 4.54 5.78 -10.61
CA THR A 123 5.38 5.05 -11.57
C THR A 123 5.64 3.62 -11.11
N ASN A 124 5.83 3.40 -9.80
CA ASN A 124 5.93 2.06 -9.23
C ASN A 124 4.64 1.26 -9.40
N PHE A 125 3.48 1.89 -9.18
CA PHE A 125 2.18 1.25 -9.35
C PHE A 125 1.98 0.81 -10.80
N GLY A 126 2.06 1.75 -11.76
CA GLY A 126 1.91 1.38 -13.18
C GLY A 126 2.96 0.39 -13.68
N TYR A 127 4.16 0.38 -13.08
CA TYR A 127 5.18 -0.62 -13.41
C TYR A 127 4.83 -2.01 -12.88
N VAL A 128 4.43 -2.13 -11.61
CA VAL A 128 4.12 -3.43 -11.00
C VAL A 128 2.83 -4.01 -11.58
N ASP A 129 1.84 -3.17 -11.85
CA ASP A 129 0.60 -3.54 -12.53
C ASP A 129 0.89 -4.11 -13.92
N LYS A 130 1.68 -3.41 -14.74
CA LYS A 130 2.05 -3.92 -16.06
C LYS A 130 2.86 -5.22 -16.03
N MET A 131 3.75 -5.38 -15.05
CA MET A 131 4.63 -6.55 -14.96
C MET A 131 3.93 -7.77 -14.36
N LYS A 132 2.88 -7.57 -13.56
CA LYS A 132 2.16 -8.58 -12.75
C LYS A 132 3.12 -9.61 -12.12
N ALA A 133 4.17 -9.16 -11.44
CA ALA A 133 5.18 -10.06 -10.85
C ALA A 133 4.67 -10.72 -9.56
N GLY A 134 5.22 -11.91 -9.23
CA GLY A 134 5.02 -12.56 -7.94
C GLY A 134 3.55 -12.86 -7.66
N VAL A 135 3.03 -12.38 -6.53
CA VAL A 135 1.63 -12.65 -6.15
C VAL A 135 0.61 -12.07 -7.14
N LEU A 136 0.95 -11.01 -7.87
CA LEU A 136 0.07 -10.43 -8.88
C LEU A 136 -0.13 -11.35 -10.08
N GLU A 137 0.88 -12.17 -10.43
CA GLU A 137 0.75 -13.18 -11.49
C GLU A 137 -0.35 -14.19 -11.14
N ARG A 138 -0.36 -14.63 -9.88
CA ARG A 138 -1.37 -15.55 -9.36
C ARG A 138 -2.75 -14.91 -9.30
N LEU A 139 -2.85 -13.63 -8.89
CA LEU A 139 -4.14 -12.95 -8.83
C LEU A 139 -4.74 -12.69 -10.22
N ASN A 140 -3.90 -12.55 -11.24
CA ASN A 140 -4.33 -12.38 -12.62
C ASN A 140 -4.74 -13.71 -13.30
N ASP A 141 -4.51 -14.86 -12.64
CA ASP A 141 -4.94 -16.17 -13.14
C ASP A 141 -6.43 -16.38 -12.86
N LYS A 142 -7.25 -16.41 -13.93
CA LYS A 142 -8.71 -16.58 -13.87
C LYS A 142 -9.16 -18.05 -13.81
N SER A 143 -8.24 -19.00 -13.66
CA SER A 143 -8.54 -20.44 -13.75
C SER A 143 -9.15 -21.06 -12.49
N ASP A 144 -9.01 -20.42 -11.33
CA ASP A 144 -9.50 -20.94 -10.05
C ASP A 144 -10.94 -20.51 -9.70
N GLY A 145 -11.53 -19.65 -10.55
CA GLY A 145 -12.88 -19.13 -10.40
C GLY A 145 -13.02 -17.98 -9.41
N GLN A 146 -11.92 -17.51 -8.80
CA GLN A 146 -11.93 -16.32 -7.97
C GLN A 146 -11.82 -15.06 -8.84
N ILE A 147 -12.49 -13.99 -8.40
CA ILE A 147 -12.43 -12.68 -9.07
C ILE A 147 -11.50 -11.77 -8.27
N HIS A 148 -10.54 -11.16 -8.97
CA HIS A 148 -9.48 -10.36 -8.34
C HIS A 148 -9.28 -8.99 -9.00
N THR A 149 -10.28 -8.52 -9.74
CA THR A 149 -10.29 -7.27 -10.50
C THR A 149 -9.87 -6.06 -9.66
N PHE A 150 -10.32 -5.96 -8.41
CA PHE A 150 -9.86 -4.90 -7.53
C PHE A 150 -8.62 -5.31 -6.73
N LEU A 151 -8.52 -6.59 -6.33
CA LEU A 151 -7.51 -7.04 -5.38
C LEU A 151 -6.09 -6.93 -5.92
N ASP A 152 -5.84 -7.28 -7.17
CA ASP A 152 -4.50 -7.24 -7.75
C ASP A 152 -3.93 -5.81 -7.80
N ASP A 153 -4.77 -4.87 -8.21
CA ASP A 153 -4.51 -3.44 -8.23
C ASP A 153 -4.29 -2.86 -6.84
N ILE A 154 -5.12 -3.26 -5.88
CA ILE A 154 -4.95 -2.89 -4.47
C ILE A 154 -3.60 -3.40 -3.93
N VAL A 155 -3.22 -4.64 -4.22
CA VAL A 155 -1.95 -5.22 -3.79
C VAL A 155 -0.76 -4.48 -4.43
N GLY A 156 -0.84 -4.21 -5.73
CA GLY A 156 0.16 -3.42 -6.44
C GLY A 156 0.30 -2.00 -5.87
N ALA A 157 -0.82 -1.35 -5.56
CA ALA A 157 -0.84 -0.01 -4.97
C ALA A 157 -0.27 0.04 -3.55
N ILE A 158 -0.53 -0.97 -2.70
CA ILE A 158 0.08 -1.06 -1.37
C ILE A 158 1.61 -1.21 -1.51
N ALA A 159 2.07 -2.05 -2.43
CA ALA A 159 3.51 -2.22 -2.69
C ALA A 159 4.16 -0.92 -3.20
N ALA A 160 3.48 -0.20 -4.10
CA ALA A 160 3.94 1.09 -4.61
C ALA A 160 3.99 2.17 -3.53
N ALA A 161 2.97 2.25 -2.68
CA ALA A 161 2.90 3.17 -1.54
C ALA A 161 4.01 2.87 -0.51
N ALA A 162 4.22 1.59 -0.17
CA ALA A 162 5.30 1.18 0.73
C ALA A 162 6.67 1.49 0.13
N SER A 163 6.85 1.30 -1.17
CA SER A 163 8.08 1.67 -1.90
C SER A 163 8.35 3.18 -1.82
N SER A 164 7.32 4.01 -2.04
CA SER A 164 7.44 5.47 -1.91
C SER A 164 7.79 5.89 -0.48
N ARG A 165 7.18 5.25 0.53
CA ARG A 165 7.54 5.45 1.95
C ARG A 165 9.02 5.16 2.21
N ILE A 166 9.54 4.04 1.69
CA ILE A 166 10.95 3.65 1.84
C ILE A 166 11.86 4.71 1.21
N ALA A 167 11.56 5.15 -0.01
CA ALA A 167 12.35 6.16 -0.71
C ALA A 167 12.45 7.48 0.08
N HIS A 168 11.33 7.98 0.60
CA HIS A 168 11.32 9.16 1.46
C HIS A 168 12.15 8.97 2.73
N ARG A 169 12.03 7.82 3.38
CA ARG A 169 12.76 7.54 4.62
C ARG A 169 14.27 7.41 4.39
N LYS A 170 14.68 6.73 3.32
CA LYS A 170 16.10 6.56 2.95
C LYS A 170 16.76 7.88 2.59
N GLN A 171 16.02 8.80 1.95
CA GLN A 171 16.52 10.15 1.69
C GLN A 171 16.74 10.93 3.00
N ALA A 172 15.78 10.88 3.93
CA ALA A 172 15.92 11.54 5.23
C ALA A 172 17.11 10.98 6.05
N GLU A 173 17.29 9.65 6.08
CA GLU A 173 18.43 9.00 6.74
C GLU A 173 19.76 9.46 6.14
N ARG A 174 19.85 9.58 4.82
CA ARG A 174 21.04 10.08 4.14
C ARG A 174 21.35 11.54 4.48
N GLU A 175 20.33 12.38 4.61
CA GLU A 175 20.48 13.78 5.01
C GLU A 175 20.99 13.90 6.45
N GLU A 176 20.43 13.11 7.37
CA GLU A 176 20.88 13.02 8.77
C GLU A 176 22.35 12.56 8.86
N ASP A 177 22.73 11.53 8.10
CA ASP A 177 24.11 11.02 8.05
C ASP A 177 25.10 12.07 7.51
N MET A 178 24.73 12.78 6.44
CA MET A 178 25.57 13.84 5.86
C MET A 178 25.78 15.00 6.83
N GLU A 179 24.73 15.39 7.55
CA GLU A 179 24.81 16.46 8.54
C GLU A 179 25.70 16.04 9.73
N HIS A 180 25.56 14.81 10.23
CA HIS A 180 26.42 14.28 11.29
C HIS A 180 27.89 14.23 10.86
N MET A 181 28.18 13.77 9.64
CA MET A 181 29.55 13.75 9.09
C MET A 181 30.15 15.16 8.97
N ARG A 182 29.35 16.15 8.59
CA ARG A 182 29.77 17.54 8.51
C ARG A 182 30.13 18.09 9.90
N GLN A 183 29.30 17.84 10.91
CA GLN A 183 29.56 18.28 12.29
C GLN A 183 30.84 17.65 12.86
N LEU A 184 31.08 16.36 12.60
CA LEU A 184 32.32 15.70 13.00
C LEU A 184 33.55 16.33 12.33
N ALA A 185 33.46 16.67 11.04
CA ALA A 185 34.56 17.32 10.33
C ALA A 185 34.85 18.73 10.87
N GLU A 186 33.81 19.52 11.18
CA GLU A 186 33.94 20.86 11.78
C GLU A 186 34.59 20.80 13.17
N LEU A 187 34.19 19.84 14.01
CA LEU A 187 34.78 19.61 15.34
C LEU A 187 36.26 19.20 15.24
N GLN A 188 36.61 18.30 14.31
CA GLN A 188 38.00 17.90 14.07
C GLN A 188 38.87 19.07 13.60
N ALA A 189 38.34 19.91 12.70
CA ALA A 189 39.05 21.09 12.22
C ALA A 189 39.29 22.11 13.36
N ALA A 190 38.28 22.35 14.20
CA ALA A 190 38.40 23.22 15.36
C ALA A 190 39.43 22.72 16.39
N ALA A 191 39.41 21.41 16.69
CA ALA A 191 40.37 20.79 17.61
C ALA A 191 41.81 20.88 17.06
N THR A 192 42.00 20.63 15.77
CA THR A 192 43.32 20.73 15.11
C THR A 192 43.85 22.16 15.16
N LYS A 193 42.99 23.16 14.91
CA LYS A 193 43.37 24.57 15.00
C LYS A 193 43.79 24.98 16.42
N ALA A 194 43.04 24.54 17.43
CA ALA A 194 43.36 24.83 18.83
C ALA A 194 44.71 24.23 19.27
N GLN A 195 45.08 23.06 18.75
CA GLN A 195 46.39 22.43 19.01
C GLN A 195 47.56 23.13 18.32
N LEU A 196 47.33 23.79 17.17
CA LEU A 196 48.36 24.56 16.47
C LEU A 196 48.58 25.95 17.07
N GLU A 197 47.59 26.46 17.79
CA GLU A 197 47.64 27.77 18.48
C GLU A 197 48.15 27.67 19.93
N SER A 198 48.43 26.46 20.44
CA SER A 198 48.99 26.17 21.77
C SER A 198 50.46 25.78 21.71
#